data_AF-A0A9P4DF87-F1
#
_entry.id   AF-A0A9P4DF87-F1
#
_cell.length_a   1.000
_cell.length_b   1.000
_cell.length_c   1.000
_cell.angle_alpha   90.00
_cell.angle_beta   90.00
_cell.angle_gamma   90.00
#
_symmetry.space_group_name_H-M   'P 1'
#
loop_
_entity.id
_entity.type
_entity.pdbx_description
1 polymer ?
#
loop_
_entity_poly.entity_id
_entity_poly.type
_entity_poly.pdbx_seq_one_letter_code
_entity_poly.pdbx_strand_id
1 'polypeptide(L)' 'MSVENLSNAHYIYNEMKELQRQKGILESGAGLGVTIQSTYQDNAFLDAIRPHAVTELDRRIQQKIEALEKLGVTFT' A
#
# COMPACT_ATOMS: atom_id res chain seq x y z
N MET A 1 24.22 3.14 3.40
CA MET A 1 23.37 4.26 2.96
C MET A 1 24.14 5.58 3.09
N SER A 2 24.02 6.50 2.12
CA SER A 2 24.59 7.87 2.18
C SER A 2 23.63 8.84 2.90
N VAL A 3 24.16 9.87 3.57
CA VAL A 3 23.35 10.93 4.23
C VAL A 3 22.45 11.64 3.21
N GLU A 4 22.91 11.83 1.98
CA GLU A 4 22.13 12.44 0.88
C GLU A 4 20.88 11.61 0.52
N ASN A 5 20.95 10.29 0.72
CA ASN A 5 19.84 9.37 0.43
C ASN A 5 18.87 9.22 1.61
N LEU A 6 19.19 9.76 2.78
CA LEU A 6 18.40 9.57 4.00
C LEU A 6 16.99 10.18 3.87
N SER A 7 16.89 11.41 3.35
CA SER A 7 15.59 12.07 3.15
C SER A 7 14.72 11.32 2.14
N ASN A 8 15.32 10.84 1.05
CA ASN A 8 14.61 10.06 0.03
C ASN A 8 14.14 8.71 0.59
N ALA A 9 14.99 8.02 1.36
CA ALA A 9 14.63 6.79 2.04
C ALA A 9 13.49 7.01 3.04
N HIS A 10 13.53 8.10 3.81
CA HIS A 10 12.47 8.44 4.76
C HIS A 10 11.12 8.69 4.05
N TYR A 11 11.14 9.41 2.91
CA TYR A 11 9.94 9.64 2.11
C TYR A 11 9.34 8.33 1.58
N ILE A 12 10.16 7.47 0.96
CA ILE A 12 9.71 6.19 0.40
C ILE A 12 9.20 5.26 1.51
N TYR A 13 9.82 5.27 2.68
CA TYR A 13 9.36 4.51 3.84
C TYR A 13 7.98 4.98 4.32
N ASN A 14 7.73 6.29 4.38
CA ASN A 14 6.42 6.81 4.76
C ASN A 14 5.35 6.40 3.74
N GLU A 15 5.62 6.52 2.43
CA GLU A 15 4.71 6.04 1.39
C GLU A 15 4.41 4.54 1.53
N MET A 16 5.42 3.71 1.85
CA MET A 16 5.24 2.28 2.12
C MET A 16 4.33 2.04 3.32
N LYS A 17 4.50 2.78 4.42
CA LYS A 17 3.65 2.65 5.61
C LYS A 17 2.20 3.06 5.33
N GLU A 18 2.00 4.08 4.50
CA GLU A 18 0.67 4.50 4.06
C GLU A 18 -0.02 3.41 3.23
N LEU A 19 0.71 2.76 2.31
CA LEU A 19 0.18 1.61 1.55
C LEU A 19 -0.16 0.42 2.46
N GLN A 20 0.68 0.12 3.46
CA GLN A 20 0.40 -0.92 4.45
C GLN A 20 -0.87 -0.59 5.27
N ARG A 21 -1.07 0.67 5.63
CA ARG A 21 -2.29 1.12 6.31
C ARG A 21 -3.52 0.92 5.42
N GLN A 22 -3.44 1.32 4.15
CA GLN A 22 -4.54 1.13 3.18
C GLN A 22 -4.87 -0.36 3.01
N LYS A 23 -3.85 -1.23 2.94
CA LYS A 23 -4.03 -2.68 2.88
C LYS A 23 -4.76 -3.19 4.12
N GLY A 24 -4.35 -2.78 5.32
CA GLY A 24 -5.03 -3.19 6.56
C GLY A 24 -6.49 -2.74 6.63
N ILE A 25 -6.80 -1.52 6.17
CA ILE A 25 -8.18 -1.03 6.05
C ILE A 25 -8.98 -1.94 5.10
N LEU A 26 -8.42 -2.24 3.94
CA LEU A 26 -9.02 -3.07 2.91
C LEU A 26 -9.30 -4.50 3.38
N GLU A 27 -8.35 -5.11 4.09
CA GLU A 27 -8.47 -6.46 4.65
C GLU A 27 -9.48 -6.53 5.80
N SER A 28 -9.63 -5.46 6.58
CA SER A 28 -10.66 -5.37 7.62
C SER A 28 -12.10 -5.22 7.08
N GLY A 29 -12.27 -5.14 5.75
CA GLY A 29 -13.57 -4.97 5.10
C GLY A 29 -14.11 -3.53 5.13
N ALA A 30 -13.34 -2.59 5.70
CA ALA A 30 -13.70 -1.17 5.74
C ALA A 30 -13.12 -0.41 4.52
N GLY A 31 -13.74 0.71 4.14
CA GLY A 31 -13.13 1.72 3.26
C GLY A 31 -13.39 1.58 1.75
N LEU A 32 -13.63 0.38 1.20
CA LEU A 32 -13.94 0.22 -0.23
C LEU A 32 -15.24 0.92 -0.65
N GLY A 33 -16.31 0.75 0.13
CA GLY A 33 -17.65 1.28 -0.18
C GLY A 33 -17.81 2.80 -0.02
N VAL A 34 -16.78 3.48 0.52
CA VAL A 34 -16.75 4.94 0.68
C VAL A 34 -16.03 5.63 -0.50
N THR A 35 -15.08 4.93 -1.15
CA THR A 35 -14.26 5.49 -2.24
C THR A 35 -14.74 5.06 -3.63
N ILE A 36 -15.28 3.85 -3.77
CA ILE A 36 -15.94 3.43 -5.00
C ILE A 36 -17.33 4.03 -4.99
N GLN A 37 -17.60 4.96 -5.92
CA GLN A 37 -18.86 5.70 -6.07
C GLN A 37 -20.09 4.87 -5.67
N SER A 38 -21.04 5.53 -4.99
CA SER A 38 -22.27 4.97 -4.40
C SER A 38 -23.05 4.00 -5.30
N THR A 39 -22.85 4.06 -6.61
CA THR A 39 -23.44 3.16 -7.62
C THR A 39 -23.05 1.69 -7.44
N TYR A 40 -21.88 1.39 -6.88
CA TYR A 40 -21.35 0.02 -6.75
C TYR A 40 -21.31 -0.47 -5.29
N GLN A 41 -22.14 0.07 -4.40
CA GLN A 41 -22.27 -0.37 -3.00
C GLN A 41 -22.93 -1.76 -2.85
N ASP A 42 -22.82 -2.62 -3.86
CA ASP A 42 -23.13 -4.04 -3.73
C ASP A 42 -21.95 -4.74 -3.06
N ASN A 43 -22.20 -5.34 -1.90
CA ASN A 43 -21.20 -6.10 -1.15
C ASN A 43 -20.59 -7.23 -1.99
N ALA A 44 -21.36 -7.87 -2.88
CA ALA A 44 -20.84 -8.92 -3.75
C ALA A 44 -19.80 -8.38 -4.75
N PHE A 45 -20.02 -7.18 -5.28
CA PHE A 45 -19.07 -6.49 -6.15
C PHE A 45 -17.81 -6.09 -5.37
N LEU A 46 -17.97 -5.51 -4.17
CA LEU A 46 -16.85 -5.12 -3.31
C LEU A 46 -16.00 -6.32 -2.88
N ASP A 47 -16.63 -7.45 -2.56
CA ASP A 47 -15.95 -8.70 -2.20
C ASP A 47 -15.19 -9.29 -3.40
N ALA A 48 -15.74 -9.18 -4.61
CA ALA A 48 -15.08 -9.65 -5.84
C ALA A 48 -13.82 -8.83 -6.18
N ILE A 49 -13.84 -7.52 -5.98
CA ILE A 49 -12.69 -6.64 -6.31
C ILE A 49 -11.63 -6.57 -5.21
N ARG A 50 -12.01 -6.83 -3.94
CA ARG A 50 -11.11 -6.76 -2.78
C ARG A 50 -9.80 -7.54 -2.98
N PRO A 51 -9.78 -8.82 -3.42
CA PRO A 51 -8.53 -9.55 -3.60
C PRO A 51 -7.60 -8.93 -4.65
N HIS A 52 -8.17 -8.32 -5.70
CA HIS A 52 -7.39 -7.63 -6.73
C HIS A 52 -6.78 -6.34 -6.20
N ALA A 53 -7.53 -5.57 -5.42
CA ALA A 53 -7.04 -4.36 -4.78
C ALA A 53 -5.93 -4.66 -3.74
N VAL A 54 -6.08 -5.71 -2.94
CA VAL A 54 -5.03 -6.17 -2.01
C VAL A 54 -3.76 -6.56 -2.77
N THR A 55 -3.90 -7.33 -3.85
CA THR A 55 -2.78 -7.76 -4.68
C THR A 55 -2.01 -6.58 -5.29
N GLU A 56 -2.72 -5.55 -5.75
CA GLU A 56 -2.09 -4.34 -6.29
C GLU A 56 -1.38 -3.52 -5.20
N LEU A 57 -1.94 -3.45 -3.99
CA LEU A 57 -1.28 -2.82 -2.85
C LEU A 57 0.01 -3.57 -2.46
N ASP A 58 -0.04 -4.90 -2.43
CA ASP A 58 1.15 -5.73 -2.17
C ASP A 58 2.25 -5.51 -3.21
N ARG A 59 1.88 -5.47 -4.50
CA ARG A 59 2.83 -5.16 -5.58
C ARG A 59 3.50 -3.80 -5.37
N ARG A 60 2.75 -2.77 -4.98
CA ARG A 60 3.29 -1.43 -4.73
C ARG A 60 4.18 -1.39 -3.48
N ILE A 61 3.79 -2.08 -2.41
CA ILE A 61 4.61 -2.20 -1.19
C ILE A 61 5.95 -2.85 -1.53
N GLN A 62 5.93 -3.95 -2.30
CA GLN A 62 7.16 -4.64 -2.71
C GLN A 62 8.08 -3.73 -3.54
N GLN A 63 7.53 -2.94 -4.46
CA GLN A 63 8.30 -1.96 -5.23
C GLN A 63 8.97 -0.90 -4.34
N LYS A 64 8.31 -0.49 -3.25
CA LYS A 64 8.90 0.46 -2.29
C LYS A 64 9.99 -0.20 -1.44
N ILE A 65 9.82 -1.46 -1.05
CA ILE A 65 10.86 -2.26 -0.37
C ILE A 65 12.11 -2.36 -1.25
N GLU A 66 11.95 -2.78 -2.52
CA GLU A 66 13.06 -2.87 -3.47
C GLU A 66 13.76 -1.52 -3.70
N ALA A 67 12.99 -0.41 -3.72
CA ALA A 67 13.57 0.92 -3.82
C ALA A 67 14.38 1.31 -2.58
N LEU A 68 13.93 0.92 -1.38
CA LEU A 68 14.62 1.16 -0.12
C LEU A 68 15.90 0.30 -0.01
N GLU A 69 15.85 -0.96 -0.44
CA GLU A 69 17.03 -1.83 -0.53
C GLU A 69 18.10 -1.25 -1.45
N LYS A 70 17.71 -0.70 -2.61
CA LYS A 70 18.64 0.00 -3.53
C LYS A 70 19.31 1.23 -2.90
N LEU A 71 18.65 1.88 -1.94
CA LEU A 71 19.22 2.98 -1.16
C LEU A 71 20.11 2.51 0.02
N GLY A 72 20.17 1.20 0.25
CA GLY A 72 20.94 0.57 1.31
C GLY A 72 20.23 0.57 2.66
N VAL A 73 18.89 0.62 2.67
CA VAL A 73 18.06 0.40 3.86
C VAL A 73 17.78 -1.09 4.00
N THR A 74 18.10 -1.65 5.17
CA THR A 74 17.76 -3.04 5.53
C THR A 74 16.67 -3.04 6.59
N PHE A 75 15.65 -3.89 6.40
CA PHE A 75 14.63 -4.13 7.41
C PHE A 75 15.07 -5.32 8.26
N THR A 76 15.21 -5.12 9.57
CA THR A 76 15.48 -6.18 10.55
C THR A 76 14.21 -6.52 11.30
#